data_AF-F2R730-F1
#
_entry.id   AF-F2R730-F1
#
_cell.length_a   1.000
_cell.length_b   1.000
_cell.length_c   1.000
_cell.angle_alpha   90.00
_cell.angle_beta   90.00
_cell.angle_gamma   90.00
#
_symmetry.space_group_name_H-M   'P 1'
#
loop_
_entity.id
_entity.type
_entity.pdbx_description
1 polymer ?
#
loop_
_entity_poly.entity_id
_entity_poly.type
_entity_poly.pdbx_seq_one_letter_code
_entity_poly.pdbx_strand_id
1 'polypeptide(L)'
;MLTVEGGVVTGDLTVHTTWTRVEREARVAVQYSGASDWFTMSGSPVPCESEEESRDLHDAVVAAVREGNRATVPSLPVPPV
;
A
#
# COMPACT_ATOMS: atom_id res chain seq x y z
N MET A 1 -3.93 -28.15 -13.78
CA MET A 1 -2.78 -27.26 -14.02
C MET A 1 -3.17 -25.87 -13.53
N LEU A 2 -2.54 -25.39 -12.45
CA LEU A 2 -2.77 -24.05 -11.91
C LEU A 2 -1.39 -23.49 -11.55
N THR A 3 -0.80 -22.72 -12.47
CA THR A 3 0.37 -21.91 -12.16
C THR A 3 -0.15 -20.62 -11.52
N VAL A 4 -0.07 -20.54 -10.19
CA VAL A 4 -0.18 -19.27 -9.48
C VAL A 4 1.09 -18.47 -9.80
N GLU A 5 1.09 -17.82 -10.96
CA GLU A 5 2.08 -16.81 -11.30
C GLU A 5 1.87 -15.63 -10.36
N GLY A 6 2.74 -15.56 -9.35
CA GLY A 6 2.62 -14.64 -8.24
C GLY A 6 3.55 -15.10 -7.14
N GLY A 7 4.80 -15.37 -7.52
CA GLY A 7 5.87 -15.58 -6.57
C GLY A 7 5.88 -14.44 -5.56
N VAL A 8 6.15 -14.78 -4.31
CA VAL A 8 6.46 -13.79 -3.27
C VAL A 8 7.43 -12.79 -3.88
N VAL A 9 7.00 -11.54 -4.00
CA VAL A 9 7.85 -10.45 -4.45
C VAL A 9 8.88 -10.25 -3.36
N THR A 10 10.05 -10.87 -3.54
CA THR A 10 11.24 -10.66 -2.72
C THR A 10 12.17 -9.77 -3.52
N GLY A 11 11.90 -8.46 -3.53
CA GLY A 11 12.72 -7.47 -4.21
C GLY A 11 12.55 -6.11 -3.56
N ASP A 12 13.53 -5.22 -3.77
CA ASP A 12 13.43 -3.84 -3.31
C ASP A 12 12.22 -3.17 -3.98
N LEU A 13 11.38 -2.53 -3.17
CA LEU A 13 10.10 -1.99 -3.60
C LEU A 13 9.96 -0.60 -3.00
N THR A 14 9.69 0.37 -3.86
CA THR A 14 9.47 1.75 -3.46
C THR A 14 7.98 1.95 -3.23
N VAL A 15 7.61 2.30 -2.00
CA VAL A 15 6.22 2.65 -1.65
C VAL A 15 6.07 4.17 -1.69
N HIS A 16 5.08 4.65 -2.42
CA HIS A 16 4.70 6.06 -2.47
C HIS A 16 3.25 6.20 -2.05
N THR A 17 3.04 6.88 -0.93
CA THR A 17 1.70 7.20 -0.42
C THR A 17 1.40 8.66 -0.65
N THR A 18 0.33 8.95 -1.37
CA THR A 18 -0.15 10.31 -1.63
C THR A 18 -1.48 10.50 -0.93
N TRP A 19 -1.49 11.29 0.14
CA TRP A 19 -2.72 11.69 0.84
C TRP A 19 -3.23 13.04 0.37
N THR A 20 -4.55 13.12 0.17
CA THR A 20 -5.23 14.38 -0.19
C THR A 20 -6.19 14.77 0.92
N ARG A 21 -5.93 15.91 1.57
CA ARG A 21 -6.80 16.45 2.63
C ARG A 21 -8.22 16.77 2.17
N VAL A 22 -8.39 17.15 0.90
CA VAL A 22 -9.70 17.52 0.33
C VAL A 22 -10.62 16.30 0.24
N GLU A 23 -10.11 15.21 -0.33
CA GLU A 23 -10.86 13.97 -0.52
C GLU A 23 -10.86 13.09 0.74
N ARG A 24 -9.94 13.33 1.68
CA ARG A 24 -9.66 12.46 2.84
C ARG A 24 -9.37 11.02 2.42
N GLU A 25 -8.55 10.89 1.38
CA GLU A 25 -8.15 9.61 0.82
C GLU A 25 -6.62 9.54 0.69
N ALA A 26 -6.07 8.37 0.99
CA ALA A 26 -4.69 8.02 0.74
C ALA A 26 -4.61 7.06 -0.46
N ARG A 27 -3.80 7.41 -1.45
CA ARG A 27 -3.50 6.55 -2.60
C ARG A 27 -2.12 5.96 -2.40
N VAL A 28 -2.05 4.64 -2.37
CA VAL A 28 -0.79 3.90 -2.25
C VAL A 28 -0.42 3.34 -3.61
N ALA A 29 0.73 3.79 -4.12
CA ALA A 29 1.35 3.25 -5.32
C ALA A 29 2.70 2.62 -4.96
N VAL A 30 3.05 1.55 -5.66
CA VAL A 30 4.30 0.85 -5.49
C VAL A 30 5.06 0.75 -6.80
N GLN A 31 6.37 0.90 -6.74
CA GLN A 31 7.26 0.69 -7.87
C GLN A 31 8.25 -0.42 -7.52
N TYR A 32 8.36 -1.40 -8.41
CA TYR A 32 9.35 -2.46 -8.29
C TYR A 32 10.73 -1.92 -8.69
N SER A 33 11.77 -2.29 -7.94
CA SER A 33 13.14 -2.02 -8.36
C SER A 33 13.42 -2.75 -9.67
N GLY A 34 13.60 -1.98 -10.75
CA GLY A 34 13.73 -2.48 -12.13
C GLY A 34 12.52 -2.24 -13.04
N ALA A 35 11.36 -1.83 -12.48
CA ALA A 35 10.22 -1.35 -13.26
C ALA A 35 10.20 0.18 -13.31
N SER A 36 9.87 0.74 -14.47
CA SER A 36 9.63 2.19 -14.58
C SER A 36 8.22 2.57 -14.17
N ASP A 37 7.29 1.61 -14.19
CA ASP A 37 5.87 1.82 -13.92
C ASP A 37 5.56 1.79 -12.43
N TRP A 38 4.61 2.64 -12.06
CA TRP A 38 3.99 2.65 -10.74
C TRP A 38 2.71 1.83 -10.79
N PHE A 39 2.58 0.90 -9.86
CA PHE A 39 1.42 0.04 -9.73
C PHE A 39 0.59 0.48 -8.52
N THR A 40 -0.70 0.73 -8.72
CA THR A 40 -1.61 1.01 -7.61
C THR A 40 -1.79 -0.24 -6.77
N MET A 41 -1.64 -0.11 -5.46
CA MET A 41 -1.77 -1.23 -4.54
C MET A 41 -3.23 -1.67 -4.41
N SER A 42 -3.47 -2.98 -4.29
CA SER A 42 -4.83 -3.50 -4.21
C SER A 42 -5.49 -3.05 -2.91
N GLY A 43 -6.67 -2.41 -3.01
CA GLY A 43 -7.36 -1.77 -1.89
C GLY A 43 -7.20 -0.25 -1.81
N SER A 44 -6.42 0.38 -2.71
CA SER A 44 -6.39 1.84 -2.87
C SER A 44 -7.43 2.34 -3.87
N PRO A 45 -8.03 3.53 -3.66
CA PRO A 45 -7.77 4.49 -2.57
C PRO A 45 -8.33 4.03 -1.21
N VAL A 46 -7.65 4.43 -0.14
CA VAL A 46 -8.03 4.13 1.25
C VAL A 46 -8.61 5.39 1.90
N PRO A 47 -9.78 5.33 2.55
CA PRO A 47 -10.29 6.46 3.30
C PRO A 47 -9.36 6.75 4.49
N CYS A 48 -8.83 7.97 4.55
CA CYS A 48 -7.90 8.44 5.59
C CYS A 48 -8.30 9.85 6.01
N GLU A 49 -8.89 9.94 7.20
CA GLU A 49 -9.51 11.15 7.73
C GLU A 49 -8.48 12.24 8.07
N SER A 50 -7.26 11.82 8.41
CA SER A 50 -6.16 12.65 8.88
C SER A 50 -4.83 12.26 8.23
N GLU A 51 -3.90 13.21 8.23
CA GLU A 51 -2.52 12.96 7.77
C GLU A 51 -1.82 11.89 8.62
N GLU A 52 -2.12 11.85 9.93
CA GLU A 52 -1.60 10.85 10.87
C GLU A 52 -2.02 9.43 10.45
N GLU A 53 -3.31 9.22 10.15
CA GLU A 53 -3.83 7.94 9.62
C GLU A 53 -3.14 7.55 8.31
N SER A 54 -2.85 8.52 7.43
CA SER A 54 -2.10 8.24 6.21
C SER A 54 -0.65 7.81 6.48
N ARG A 55 -0.03 8.31 7.55
CA ARG A 55 1.34 7.94 7.93
C ARG A 55 1.37 6.54 8.55
N ASP A 56 0.39 6.23 9.39
CA ASP A 56 0.21 4.88 9.93
C ASP A 56 -0.05 3.87 8.81
N LEU A 57 -0.91 4.23 7.85
CA LEU A 57 -1.16 3.43 6.65
C LEU A 57 0.12 3.19 5.85
N HIS A 58 0.94 4.22 5.67
CA HIS A 58 2.21 4.09 4.97
C HIS A 58 3.16 3.13 5.69
N ASP A 59 3.30 3.25 7.01
CA ASP A 59 4.17 2.37 7.80
C ASP A 59 3.67 0.92 7.78
N ALA A 60 2.36 0.71 7.95
CA ALA A 60 1.74 -0.61 7.87
C ALA A 60 1.91 -1.26 6.49
N VAL A 61 1.80 -0.48 5.41
CA VAL A 61 2.09 -0.95 4.04
C VAL A 61 3.56 -1.34 3.90
N VAL A 62 4.50 -0.50 4.36
CA VAL A 62 5.93 -0.80 4.31
C VAL A 62 6.27 -2.05 5.12
N ALA A 63 5.68 -2.22 6.30
CA ALA A 63 5.83 -3.42 7.12
C ALA A 63 5.28 -4.67 6.41
N ALA A 64 4.07 -4.60 5.83
CA ALA A 64 3.48 -5.72 5.10
C ALA A 64 4.31 -6.13 3.88
N VAL A 65 4.83 -5.16 3.11
CA VAL A 65 5.75 -5.40 1.99
C VAL A 65 7.05 -6.05 2.49
N ARG A 66 7.60 -5.60 3.62
CA ARG A 66 8.81 -6.17 4.23
C ARG A 66 8.59 -7.60 4.72
N GLU A 67 7.42 -7.94 5.23
CA GLU A 67 7.06 -9.31 5.62
C GLU A 67 6.81 -10.23 4.41
N GLY A 68 6.92 -9.71 3.17
CA GLY A 68 6.63 -10.48 1.95
C GLY A 68 5.15 -10.76 1.77
N ASN A 69 4.28 -10.05 2.51
CA ASN A 69 2.86 -10.19 2.38
C ASN A 69 2.42 -9.43 1.12
N ARG A 70 2.01 -10.22 0.12
CA ARG A 70 1.45 -9.82 -1.19
C ARG A 70 0.81 -8.42 -1.12
N ALA A 71 1.28 -7.47 -1.95
CA ALA A 71 0.89 -6.05 -2.03
C ALA A 71 -0.63 -5.75 -1.91
N THR A 72 -1.14 -5.89 -0.70
CA THR A 72 -2.52 -5.69 -0.27
C THR A 72 -2.47 -4.68 0.84
N VAL A 73 -3.24 -3.60 0.71
CA VAL A 73 -3.30 -2.60 1.76
C VAL A 73 -3.85 -3.27 3.03
N PRO A 74 -3.12 -3.23 4.16
CA PRO A 74 -3.68 -3.67 5.42
C PRO A 74 -4.84 -2.74 5.78
N SER A 75 -6.01 -3.32 6.06
CA SER A 75 -7.12 -2.56 6.61
C SER A 75 -6.76 -2.11 8.02
N LEU A 76 -6.35 -0.86 8.19
CA LEU A 76 -6.21 -0.27 9.52
C LEU A 76 -7.59 -0.21 10.17
N PRO A 77 -7.73 -0.60 11.45
CA PRO A 77 -8.97 -0.45 12.17
C PRO A 77 -9.27 1.04 12.34
N VAL A 78 -10.32 1.52 11.68
CA VAL A 78 -10.85 2.88 11.88
C VAL A 78 -11.18 3.06 13.38
N PRO A 79 -10.67 4.11 14.06
CA PRO A 79 -11.06 4.37 15.44
C PRO A 79 -12.56 4.72 15.48
N PRO A 80 -13.34 4.17 16.43
CA PRO A 80 -14.75 4.52 16.57
C PRO A 80 -14.90 5.99 17.01
N VAL A 81 -15.83 6.70 16.35
CA VAL A 81 -16.30 8.08 16.62
C VAL A 81 -16.79 8.30 18.04
#